data_AF-A0A924Z204-F1
#
_entry.id   AF-A0A924Z204-F1
#
_cell.length_a   1.000
_cell.length_b   1.000
_cell.length_c   1.000
_cell.angle_alpha   90.00
_cell.angle_beta   90.00
_cell.angle_gamma   90.00
#
_symmetry.space_group_name_H-M   'P 1'
#
loop_
_entity.id
_entity.type
_entity.pdbx_description
1 polymer ?
#
loop_
_entity_poly.entity_id
_entity_poly.type
_entity_poly.pdbx_seq_one_letter_code
_entity_poly.pdbx_strand_id
1 'polypeptide(L)'
;MSSKASARGADPAASAASVGVHPPMVTPGLARRLAAFIYEGVLLFGVTMISGYLYSSLTQQRHALQGKAGLQAFMFVVLGIYFAWFWSRGGQTVAMKAWNIRLLMADGRPVSQARALLRYVLAWLWFIPALATAYLADLHRPGVTTTLVLAGVLTYAALTRLRSDRQFWHDAVCGTRLVDWRPAAPPPRSKSAT
;
A
#
# COMPACT_ATOMS: atom_id res chain seq x y z
N MET A 1 30.74 31.09 -52.61
CA MET A 1 31.86 30.36 -52.00
C MET A 1 31.44 29.90 -50.60
N SER A 2 31.34 28.58 -50.44
CA SER A 2 31.41 27.76 -49.21
C SER A 2 30.70 28.23 -47.92
N SER A 3 29.58 27.60 -47.59
CA SER A 3 29.19 27.36 -46.18
C SER A 3 29.14 25.86 -45.96
N LYS A 4 30.13 25.33 -45.24
CA LYS A 4 30.31 23.92 -44.93
C LYS A 4 29.21 23.43 -43.97
N ALA A 5 28.69 22.26 -44.30
CA ALA A 5 27.89 21.42 -43.42
C ALA A 5 28.61 21.12 -42.10
N SER A 6 27.84 21.05 -41.00
CA SER A 6 28.20 20.28 -39.82
C SER A 6 26.96 19.51 -39.37
N ALA A 7 26.80 18.33 -39.97
CA ALA A 7 25.91 17.30 -39.48
C ALA A 7 26.48 16.81 -38.14
N ARG A 8 25.88 17.26 -37.03
CA ARG A 8 26.11 16.66 -35.71
C ARG A 8 25.53 15.24 -35.77
N GLY A 9 26.43 14.26 -35.87
CA GLY A 9 26.09 12.86 -35.66
C GLY A 9 25.39 12.71 -34.33
N ALA A 10 24.17 12.19 -34.35
CA ALA A 10 23.53 11.67 -33.16
C ALA A 10 24.30 10.40 -32.77
N ASP A 11 25.03 10.44 -31.66
CA ASP A 11 25.71 9.25 -31.13
C ASP A 11 24.68 8.15 -30.83
N PRO A 12 24.70 7.01 -31.55
CA PRO A 12 23.79 5.91 -31.28
C PRO A 12 24.04 5.25 -29.91
N ALA A 13 25.16 5.56 -29.26
CA ALA A 13 25.52 5.08 -27.93
C ALA A 13 24.75 5.77 -26.79
N ALA A 14 24.29 7.02 -26.95
CA ALA A 14 23.57 7.73 -25.90
C ALA A 14 22.15 7.20 -25.69
N SER A 15 21.56 6.58 -26.72
CA SER A 15 20.24 5.96 -26.65
C SER A 15 20.25 4.56 -26.02
N ALA A 16 21.42 3.93 -25.86
CA ALA A 16 21.55 2.58 -25.31
C ALA A 16 21.78 2.53 -23.79
N ALA A 17 21.99 3.68 -23.15
CA ALA A 17 22.34 3.79 -21.72
C ALA A 17 21.13 3.89 -20.76
N SER A 18 19.90 3.85 -21.25
CA SER A 18 18.68 3.82 -20.41
C SER A 18 18.06 2.43 -20.33
N VAL A 19 18.88 1.35 -20.37
CA VAL A 19 18.46 0.07 -19.81
C VAL A 19 18.12 0.35 -18.36
N GLY A 20 16.83 0.56 -18.09
CA GLY A 20 16.33 0.95 -16.80
C GLY A 20 16.79 -0.08 -15.79
N VAL A 21 17.82 0.26 -15.02
CA VAL A 21 18.20 -0.50 -13.83
C VAL A 21 17.01 -0.33 -12.90
N HIS A 22 16.04 -1.24 -13.01
CA HIS A 22 14.96 -1.30 -12.04
C HIS A 22 15.63 -1.50 -10.68
N PRO A 23 15.41 -0.60 -9.71
CA PRO A 23 16.01 -0.75 -8.41
C PRO A 23 15.64 -2.14 -7.87
N PRO A 24 16.57 -2.82 -7.19
CA PRO A 24 16.38 -4.21 -6.78
C PRO A 24 15.07 -4.33 -6.00
N MET A 25 14.18 -5.20 -6.48
CA MET A 25 12.84 -5.41 -5.92
C MET A 25 12.90 -6.21 -4.61
N VAL A 26 13.57 -5.65 -3.61
CA VAL A 26 13.75 -6.28 -2.30
C VAL A 26 12.49 -6.10 -1.47
N THR A 27 11.91 -7.20 -0.98
CA THR A 27 10.75 -7.17 -0.09
C THR A 27 11.14 -6.52 1.26
N PRO A 28 10.44 -5.46 1.72
CA PRO A 28 10.65 -4.90 3.04
C PRO A 28 10.47 -5.93 4.15
N GLY A 29 11.33 -5.87 5.18
CA GLY A 29 11.18 -6.70 6.36
C GLY A 29 9.79 -6.59 6.99
N LEU A 30 9.29 -7.68 7.58
CA LEU A 30 7.92 -7.73 8.13
C LEU A 30 7.68 -6.65 9.18
N ALA A 31 8.63 -6.41 10.09
CA ALA A 31 8.52 -5.37 11.11
C ALA A 31 8.28 -3.97 10.50
N ARG A 32 8.98 -3.63 9.41
CA ARG A 32 8.81 -2.34 8.71
C ARG A 32 7.44 -2.23 8.05
N ARG A 33 6.92 -3.32 7.49
CA ARG A 33 5.56 -3.37 6.93
C ARG A 33 4.48 -3.26 8.02
N LEU A 34 4.68 -3.89 9.17
CA LEU A 34 3.77 -3.77 10.31
C LEU A 34 3.82 -2.37 10.94
N ALA A 35 4.99 -1.74 11.02
CA ALA A 35 5.11 -0.36 11.47
C ALA A 35 4.39 0.61 10.52
N ALA A 36 4.52 0.41 9.20
CA ALA A 36 3.75 1.16 8.22
C ALA A 36 2.24 0.90 8.33
N PHE A 37 1.82 -0.34 8.61
CA PHE A 37 0.42 -0.69 8.85
C PHE A 37 -0.17 0.01 10.08
N ILE A 38 0.57 0.04 11.20
CA ILE A 38 0.16 0.74 12.43
C ILE A 38 0.10 2.26 12.17
N TYR A 39 1.09 2.80 11.47
CA TYR A 39 1.12 4.21 11.10
C TYR A 39 -0.09 4.57 10.21
N GLU A 40 -0.42 3.73 9.24
CA GLU A 40 -1.60 3.89 8.40
C GLU A 40 -2.88 3.94 9.26
N GLY A 41 -2.98 3.10 10.30
CA GLY A 41 -4.09 3.14 11.25
C GLY A 41 -4.27 4.50 11.92
N VAL A 42 -3.19 5.19 12.30
CA VAL A 42 -3.24 6.55 12.87
C VAL A 42 -3.77 7.57 11.87
N LEU A 43 -3.32 7.49 10.62
CA LEU A 43 -3.81 8.39 9.56
C LEU A 43 -5.28 8.14 9.24
N LEU A 44 -5.66 6.87 9.12
CA LEU A 44 -7.04 6.48 8.83
C LEU A 44 -7.99 6.76 9.98
N PHE A 45 -7.51 6.79 11.23
CA PHE A 45 -8.31 7.29 12.34
C PHE A 45 -8.79 8.73 12.06
N GLY A 46 -7.90 9.63 11.64
CA GLY A 46 -8.29 10.99 11.25
C GLY A 46 -9.27 11.02 10.08
N VAL A 47 -9.00 10.25 9.01
CA VAL A 47 -9.87 10.17 7.83
C VAL A 47 -11.26 9.66 8.20
N THR A 48 -11.37 8.61 9.01
CA THR A 48 -12.65 8.00 9.42
C THR A 48 -13.43 8.90 10.36
N MET A 49 -12.79 9.65 11.26
CA MET A 49 -13.47 10.63 12.11
C MET A 49 -14.12 11.75 11.28
N ILE A 50 -13.37 12.34 10.35
CA ILE A 50 -13.90 13.40 9.46
C ILE A 50 -15.02 12.86 8.58
N SER A 51 -14.83 11.68 8.01
CA SER A 51 -15.82 11.03 7.15
C SER A 51 -17.09 10.68 7.92
N GLY A 52 -16.96 10.25 9.18
CA GLY A 52 -18.07 9.87 10.04
C GLY A 52 -18.88 11.09 10.43
N TYR A 53 -18.21 12.18 10.78
CA TYR A 53 -18.85 13.47 11.00
C TYR A 53 -19.61 13.97 9.76
N LEU A 54 -18.99 13.88 8.57
CA LEU A 54 -19.61 14.27 7.30
C LEU A 54 -20.87 13.44 7.02
N TYR A 55 -20.78 12.11 7.13
CA TYR A 55 -21.92 11.22 6.93
C TYR A 55 -23.05 11.52 7.92
N SER A 56 -22.72 11.64 9.21
CA SER A 56 -23.69 11.93 10.27
C SER A 56 -24.41 13.26 10.04
N SER A 57 -23.69 14.28 9.56
CA SER A 57 -24.25 15.60 9.27
C SER A 57 -25.18 15.56 8.07
N LEU A 58 -24.77 14.91 6.97
CA LEU A 58 -25.55 14.81 5.74
C LEU A 58 -26.82 13.96 5.90
N THR A 59 -26.76 12.93 6.75
CA THR A 59 -27.88 12.00 6.98
C THR A 59 -28.72 12.35 8.20
N GLN A 60 -28.37 13.43 8.92
CA GLN A 60 -29.03 13.83 10.17
C GLN A 60 -29.10 12.70 11.20
N GLN A 61 -28.04 11.88 11.27
CA GLN A 61 -27.99 10.69 12.11
C GLN A 61 -27.93 11.10 13.58
N ARG A 62 -29.01 10.83 14.34
CA ARG A 62 -29.15 11.29 15.74
C ARG A 62 -28.57 10.31 16.77
N HIS A 63 -28.42 9.03 16.42
CA HIS A 63 -27.74 8.05 17.27
C HIS A 63 -27.03 6.97 16.44
N ALA A 64 -25.95 6.41 17.00
CA ALA A 64 -25.00 5.54 16.31
C ALA A 64 -25.57 4.22 15.74
N LEU A 65 -26.74 3.79 16.24
CA LEU A 65 -27.41 2.57 15.78
C LEU A 65 -28.27 2.78 14.52
N GLN A 66 -28.72 4.00 14.21
CA GLN A 66 -29.47 4.26 12.97
C GLN A 66 -28.49 4.30 11.80
N GLY A 67 -28.85 3.72 10.64
CA GLY A 67 -28.04 3.85 9.43
C GLY A 67 -26.66 3.16 9.47
N LYS A 68 -26.42 2.25 10.42
CA LYS A 68 -25.11 1.57 10.60
C LYS A 68 -24.58 0.96 9.30
N ALA A 69 -25.43 0.26 8.54
CA ALA A 69 -25.03 -0.34 7.26
C ALA A 69 -24.62 0.73 6.23
N GLY A 70 -25.35 1.84 6.18
CA GLY A 70 -25.02 2.98 5.31
C GLY A 70 -23.71 3.65 5.69
N LEU A 71 -23.46 3.87 6.98
CA LEU A 71 -22.17 4.38 7.48
C LEU A 71 -21.03 3.41 7.15
N GLN A 72 -21.22 2.10 7.35
CA GLN A 72 -20.22 1.08 6.99
C GLN A 72 -19.90 1.08 5.50
N ALA A 73 -20.92 1.15 4.63
CA ALA A 73 -20.73 1.23 3.19
C ALA A 73 -20.02 2.54 2.79
N PHE A 74 -20.40 3.67 3.39
CA PHE A 74 -19.74 4.95 3.16
C PHE A 74 -18.25 4.90 3.53
N MET A 75 -17.93 4.35 4.71
CA MET A 75 -16.54 4.16 5.14
C MET A 75 -15.76 3.24 4.22
N PHE A 76 -16.38 2.14 3.78
CA PHE A 76 -15.77 1.22 2.84
C PHE A 76 -15.41 1.93 1.52
N VAL A 77 -16.28 2.81 1.02
CA VAL A 77 -16.02 3.58 -0.20
C VAL A 77 -14.92 4.62 0.01
N VAL A 78 -14.97 5.40 1.11
CA VAL A 78 -13.96 6.41 1.40
C VAL A 78 -12.56 5.79 1.53
N LEU A 79 -12.43 4.69 2.28
CA LEU A 79 -11.17 3.97 2.42
C LEU A 79 -10.72 3.37 1.07
N GLY A 80 -11.66 2.87 0.28
CA GLY A 80 -11.39 2.36 -1.06
C GLY A 80 -10.81 3.45 -1.98
N ILE A 81 -11.41 4.65 -1.99
CA ILE A 81 -10.92 5.80 -2.74
C ILE A 81 -9.53 6.20 -2.25
N TYR A 82 -9.34 6.32 -0.94
CA TYR A 82 -8.05 6.66 -0.33
C TYR A 82 -6.95 5.72 -0.83
N PHE A 83 -7.10 4.42 -0.59
CA PHE A 83 -6.07 3.44 -0.93
C PHE A 83 -5.88 3.30 -2.44
N ALA A 84 -6.97 3.19 -3.21
CA ALA A 84 -6.88 3.03 -4.65
C ALA A 84 -6.15 4.20 -5.30
N TRP A 85 -6.46 5.44 -4.88
CA TRP A 85 -5.81 6.64 -5.39
C TRP A 85 -4.31 6.69 -5.07
N PHE A 86 -3.92 6.51 -3.80
CA PHE A 86 -2.51 6.57 -3.41
C PHE A 86 -1.67 5.47 -4.07
N TRP A 87 -2.23 4.26 -4.17
CA TRP A 87 -1.56 3.13 -4.81
C TRP A 87 -1.45 3.27 -6.32
N SER A 88 -2.47 3.77 -7.01
CA SER A 88 -2.42 3.90 -8.48
C SER A 88 -1.66 5.12 -8.95
N ARG A 89 -1.68 6.24 -8.20
CA ARG A 89 -1.03 7.48 -8.61
C ARG A 89 0.45 7.53 -8.26
N GLY A 90 0.81 7.08 -7.06
CA GLY A 90 2.20 7.15 -6.55
C GLY A 90 2.79 5.80 -6.15
N GLY A 91 1.97 4.76 -5.97
CA GLY A 91 2.40 3.50 -5.37
C GLY A 91 2.72 3.61 -3.88
N GLN A 92 2.39 4.72 -3.21
CA GLN A 92 2.73 4.94 -1.81
C GLN A 92 1.66 5.79 -1.12
N THR A 93 1.12 5.28 -0.01
CA THR A 93 0.43 6.10 0.99
C THR A 93 1.44 6.92 1.78
N VAL A 94 0.95 7.86 2.61
CA VAL A 94 1.81 8.65 3.49
C VAL A 94 2.58 7.76 4.46
N ALA A 95 1.92 6.76 5.07
CA ALA A 95 2.58 5.80 5.94
C ALA A 95 3.67 5.00 5.19
N MET A 96 3.38 4.53 3.99
CA MET A 96 4.36 3.82 3.17
C MET A 96 5.59 4.69 2.85
N LYS A 97 5.40 5.97 2.55
CA LYS A 97 6.51 6.92 2.34
C LYS A 97 7.38 7.06 3.59
N ALA A 98 6.77 7.22 4.76
CA ALA A 98 7.50 7.37 6.03
C ALA A 98 8.42 6.17 6.32
N TRP A 99 8.05 4.98 5.85
CA TRP A 99 8.82 3.74 6.04
C TRP A 99 9.60 3.28 4.80
N ASN A 100 9.75 4.13 3.77
CA ASN A 100 10.44 3.82 2.51
C ASN A 100 9.91 2.53 1.84
N ILE A 101 8.60 2.38 1.78
CA ILE A 101 7.92 1.25 1.13
C ILE A 101 7.22 1.75 -0.12
N ARG A 102 7.36 1.04 -1.23
CA ARG A 102 6.59 1.32 -2.45
C ARG A 102 5.86 0.08 -2.93
N LEU A 103 4.63 0.29 -3.40
CA LEU A 103 3.82 -0.72 -4.06
C LEU A 103 4.04 -0.62 -5.56
N LEU A 104 4.38 -1.75 -6.18
CA LEU A 104 4.53 -1.90 -7.61
C LEU A 104 3.84 -3.19 -8.07
N MET A 105 3.65 -3.33 -9.38
CA MET A 105 3.35 -4.62 -9.99
C MET A 105 4.56 -5.56 -9.85
N ALA A 106 4.34 -6.87 -10.00
CA ALA A 106 5.39 -7.89 -9.88
C ALA A 106 6.54 -7.70 -10.89
N ASP A 107 6.24 -7.07 -12.03
CA ASP A 107 7.17 -6.69 -13.11
C ASP A 107 7.79 -5.30 -12.91
N GLY A 108 7.54 -4.64 -11.77
CA GLY A 108 8.08 -3.32 -11.44
C GLY A 108 7.30 -2.15 -12.04
N ARG A 109 6.24 -2.38 -12.82
CA ARG A 109 5.41 -1.30 -13.36
C ARG A 109 4.54 -0.64 -12.27
N PRO A 110 4.06 0.60 -12.51
CA PRO A 110 3.05 1.23 -11.65
C PRO A 110 1.76 0.40 -11.58
N VAL A 111 1.10 0.44 -10.42
CA VAL A 111 -0.18 -0.26 -10.21
C VAL A 111 -1.31 0.52 -10.90
N SER A 112 -2.15 -0.17 -11.68
CA SER A 112 -3.34 0.45 -12.28
C SER A 112 -4.46 0.66 -11.24
N GLN A 113 -5.39 1.56 -11.51
CA GLN A 113 -6.52 1.83 -10.59
C GLN A 113 -7.40 0.61 -10.37
N ALA A 114 -7.73 -0.14 -11.43
CA ALA A 114 -8.48 -1.40 -11.32
C ALA A 114 -7.76 -2.41 -10.41
N ARG A 115 -6.43 -2.50 -10.54
CA ARG A 115 -5.65 -3.40 -9.69
C ARG A 115 -5.57 -2.92 -8.25
N ALA A 116 -5.47 -1.61 -8.03
CA ALA A 116 -5.49 -1.03 -6.70
C ALA A 116 -6.83 -1.28 -5.98
N LEU A 117 -7.96 -1.19 -6.70
CA LEU A 117 -9.29 -1.53 -6.18
C LEU A 117 -9.41 -3.02 -5.84
N LEU A 118 -8.97 -3.92 -6.73
CA LEU A 118 -8.94 -5.36 -6.43
C LEU A 118 -8.10 -5.65 -5.19
N ARG A 119 -6.92 -5.04 -5.10
CA ARG A 119 -6.04 -5.14 -3.93
C ARG A 119 -6.71 -4.62 -2.66
N TYR A 120 -7.46 -3.53 -2.74
CA TYR A 120 -8.22 -3.00 -1.62
C TYR A 120 -9.27 -4.00 -1.12
N VAL A 121 -10.05 -4.60 -2.03
CA VAL A 121 -11.03 -5.63 -1.68
C VAL A 121 -10.34 -6.84 -1.03
N LEU A 122 -9.24 -7.33 -1.61
CA LEU A 122 -8.50 -8.46 -1.05
C LEU A 122 -7.74 -8.12 0.24
N ALA A 123 -7.45 -6.85 0.52
CA ALA A 123 -6.84 -6.44 1.78
C ALA A 123 -7.79 -6.68 2.98
N TRP A 124 -9.09 -6.83 2.77
CA TRP A 124 -10.02 -7.24 3.83
C TRP A 124 -9.76 -8.66 4.36
N LEU A 125 -8.94 -9.47 3.68
CA LEU A 125 -8.44 -10.75 4.21
C LEU A 125 -7.67 -10.59 5.53
N TRP A 126 -7.20 -9.39 5.86
CA TRP A 126 -6.62 -9.08 7.17
C TRP A 126 -7.62 -9.20 8.33
N PHE A 127 -8.92 -8.99 8.07
CA PHE A 127 -9.93 -8.83 9.12
C PHE A 127 -11.14 -9.77 8.96
N ILE A 128 -11.63 -9.97 7.74
CA ILE A 128 -12.86 -10.72 7.46
C ILE A 128 -12.81 -12.16 8.00
N PRO A 129 -11.72 -12.94 7.84
CA PRO A 129 -11.69 -14.29 8.41
C PRO A 129 -11.90 -14.32 9.93
N ALA A 130 -11.28 -13.39 10.66
CA ALA A 130 -11.41 -13.30 12.11
C ALA A 130 -12.82 -12.82 12.52
N LEU A 131 -13.36 -11.80 11.84
CA LEU A 131 -14.71 -11.29 12.09
C LEU A 131 -15.79 -12.33 11.75
N ALA A 132 -15.63 -13.04 10.63
CA ALA A 132 -16.53 -14.13 10.24
C ALA A 132 -16.48 -15.27 11.26
N THR A 133 -15.29 -15.63 11.75
CA THR A 133 -15.16 -16.64 12.82
C THR A 133 -15.89 -16.19 14.08
N ALA A 134 -15.72 -14.93 14.50
CA ALA A 134 -16.42 -14.39 15.67
C ALA A 134 -17.94 -14.40 15.49
N TYR A 135 -18.43 -14.01 14.32
CA TYR A 135 -19.87 -13.99 13.99
C TYR A 135 -20.47 -15.40 13.93
N LEU A 136 -19.83 -16.33 13.23
CA LEU A 136 -20.31 -17.70 13.05
C LEU A 136 -20.27 -18.51 14.35
N ALA A 137 -19.33 -18.21 15.24
CA ALA A 137 -19.24 -18.84 16.56
C ALA A 137 -20.05 -18.10 17.65
N ASP A 138 -20.84 -17.08 17.28
CA ASP A 138 -21.63 -16.24 18.19
C ASP A 138 -20.81 -15.55 19.30
N LEU A 139 -19.51 -15.31 19.03
CA LEU A 139 -18.56 -14.67 19.94
C LEU A 139 -18.62 -13.15 19.82
N HIS A 140 -19.72 -12.56 20.28
CA HIS A 140 -19.98 -11.12 20.18
C HIS A 140 -19.43 -10.28 21.33
N ARG A 141 -18.81 -10.90 22.35
CA ARG A 141 -18.21 -10.16 23.48
C ARG A 141 -17.06 -9.28 22.96
N PRO A 142 -17.09 -7.95 23.19
CA PRO A 142 -16.11 -7.03 22.59
C PRO A 142 -14.65 -7.42 22.84
N GLY A 143 -14.31 -7.89 24.03
CA GLY A 143 -12.96 -8.37 24.36
C GLY A 143 -12.55 -9.59 23.53
N VAL A 144 -13.44 -10.57 23.40
CA VAL A 144 -13.18 -11.79 22.62
C VAL A 144 -13.03 -11.47 21.14
N THR A 145 -13.95 -10.67 20.58
CA THR A 145 -13.88 -10.25 19.17
C THR A 145 -12.58 -9.48 18.89
N THR A 146 -12.16 -8.58 19.80
CA THR A 146 -10.91 -7.83 19.67
C THR A 146 -9.70 -8.77 19.69
N THR A 147 -9.64 -9.72 20.63
CA THR A 147 -8.56 -10.72 20.68
C THR A 147 -8.50 -11.57 19.41
N LEU A 148 -9.65 -12.00 18.88
CA LEU A 148 -9.71 -12.77 17.63
C LEU A 148 -9.21 -11.97 16.44
N VAL A 149 -9.58 -10.69 16.32
CA VAL A 149 -9.10 -9.83 15.24
C VAL A 149 -7.59 -9.63 15.33
N LEU A 150 -7.05 -9.35 16.52
CA LEU A 150 -5.59 -9.20 16.71
C LEU A 150 -4.85 -10.50 16.38
N ALA A 151 -5.35 -11.65 16.85
CA ALA A 151 -4.78 -12.95 16.53
C ALA A 151 -4.85 -13.25 15.03
N GLY A 152 -5.95 -12.91 14.37
CA GLY A 152 -6.13 -13.05 12.92
C GLY A 152 -5.15 -12.20 12.12
N VAL A 153 -4.96 -10.92 12.50
CA VAL A 153 -3.98 -10.02 11.90
C VAL A 153 -2.55 -10.59 12.03
N LEU A 154 -2.17 -11.04 13.23
CA LEU A 154 -0.85 -11.64 13.47
C LEU A 154 -0.67 -12.94 12.67
N THR A 155 -1.70 -13.77 12.61
CA THR A 155 -1.72 -15.02 11.84
C THR A 155 -1.54 -14.72 10.35
N TYR A 156 -2.31 -13.80 9.80
CA TYR A 156 -2.22 -13.40 8.40
C TYR A 156 -0.85 -12.80 8.06
N ALA A 157 -0.29 -11.97 8.96
CA ALA A 157 1.08 -11.48 8.82
C ALA A 157 2.11 -12.63 8.82
N ALA A 158 1.92 -13.64 9.68
CA ALA A 158 2.78 -14.82 9.75
C ALA A 158 2.69 -15.69 8.49
N LEU A 159 1.57 -15.69 7.77
CA LEU A 159 1.43 -16.41 6.49
C LEU A 159 2.41 -15.92 5.41
N THR A 160 2.98 -14.72 5.54
CA THR A 160 4.09 -14.26 4.68
C THR A 160 5.32 -15.17 4.79
N ARG A 161 5.49 -15.86 5.94
CA ARG A 161 6.62 -16.77 6.16
C ARG A 161 6.52 -18.06 5.34
N LEU A 162 5.32 -18.40 4.88
CA LEU A 162 5.11 -19.58 4.03
C LEU A 162 5.46 -19.32 2.56
N ARG A 163 5.66 -18.05 2.18
CA ARG A 163 6.02 -17.66 0.82
C ARG A 163 7.53 -17.42 0.70
N SER A 164 8.10 -17.88 -0.41
CA SER A 164 9.51 -17.65 -0.75
C SER A 164 9.83 -16.16 -0.94
N ASP A 165 8.90 -15.38 -1.50
CA ASP A 165 9.05 -13.94 -1.74
C ASP A 165 8.72 -13.05 -0.52
N ARG A 166 8.25 -13.66 0.58
CA ARG A 166 7.78 -13.00 1.81
C ARG A 166 6.69 -11.95 1.59
N GLN A 167 6.00 -11.90 0.45
CA GLN A 167 4.92 -10.95 0.18
C GLN A 167 3.62 -11.37 0.88
N PHE A 168 2.66 -10.45 1.02
CA PHE A 168 1.34 -10.83 1.52
C PHE A 168 0.57 -11.63 0.47
N TRP A 169 -0.37 -12.46 0.90
CA TRP A 169 -1.14 -13.31 -0.02
C TRP A 169 -2.05 -12.48 -0.94
N HIS A 170 -2.67 -11.41 -0.44
CA HIS A 170 -3.47 -10.50 -1.30
C HIS A 170 -2.60 -9.81 -2.36
N ASP A 171 -1.34 -9.48 -2.04
CA ASP A 171 -0.39 -8.92 -2.99
C ASP A 171 -0.07 -9.92 -4.11
N ALA A 172 0.15 -11.18 -3.75
CA ALA A 172 0.41 -12.25 -4.71
C ALA A 172 -0.74 -12.48 -5.68
N VAL A 173 -1.99 -12.54 -5.17
CA VAL A 173 -3.19 -12.72 -6.01
C VAL A 173 -3.37 -11.54 -6.96
N CYS A 174 -3.07 -10.33 -6.50
CA CYS A 174 -3.10 -9.13 -7.34
C CYS A 174 -1.93 -9.04 -8.33
N GLY A 175 -0.87 -9.83 -8.17
CA GLY A 175 0.38 -9.60 -8.89
C GLY A 175 1.04 -8.26 -8.52
N THR A 176 0.80 -7.77 -7.29
CA THR A 176 1.45 -6.60 -6.71
C THR A 176 2.52 -7.02 -5.70
N ARG A 177 3.42 -6.11 -5.36
CA ARG A 177 4.45 -6.34 -4.35
C ARG A 177 4.87 -5.06 -3.67
N LEU A 178 5.20 -5.18 -2.39
CA LEU A 178 5.84 -4.14 -1.62
C LEU A 178 7.36 -4.25 -1.79
N VAL A 179 8.01 -3.16 -2.18
CA VAL A 179 9.45 -3.07 -2.39
C VAL A 179 10.08 -2.02 -1.47
N ASP A 180 11.34 -2.22 -1.12
CA ASP A 180 12.16 -1.20 -0.47
C ASP A 180 12.40 -0.03 -1.43
N TRP A 181 12.10 1.18 -0.99
CA TRP A 181 12.20 2.40 -1.79
C TRP A 181 13.09 3.44 -1.10
N ARG A 182 14.24 2.99 -0.59
CA ARG A 182 15.29 3.88 -0.11
C ARG A 182 15.99 4.56 -1.30
N PRO A 183 16.26 5.87 -1.22
CA PRO A 183 17.13 6.53 -2.20
C PRO A 183 18.49 5.83 -2.28
N ALA A 184 19.07 5.76 -3.48
CA ALA A 184 20.42 5.24 -3.65
C ALA A 184 21.40 6.08 -2.82
N ALA A 185 22.35 5.42 -2.14
CA ALA A 185 23.39 6.12 -1.41
C ALA A 185 24.21 6.99 -2.39
N PRO A 186 24.59 8.22 -2.01
CA PRO A 186 25.49 9.03 -2.82
C PRO A 186 26.81 8.28 -3.08
N PRO A 187 27.42 8.42 -4.27
CA PRO A 187 28.72 7.80 -4.53
C PRO A 187 29.77 8.29 -3.54
N PRO A 188 30.73 7.43 -3.12
CA PRO A 188 31.79 7.84 -2.21
C PRO A 188 32.59 8.98 -2.83
N ARG A 189 32.81 10.06 -2.07
CA ARG A 189 33.66 11.18 -2.49
C ARG A 189 35.08 10.66 -2.68
N SER A 190 35.66 10.81 -3.88
CA SER A 190 37.08 10.53 -4.10
C SER A 190 37.90 11.43 -3.20
N LYS A 191 38.73 10.87 -2.33
CA LYS A 191 39.72 11.65 -1.59
C LYS A 191 40.71 12.19 -2.61
N SER A 192 40.75 13.51 -2.80
CA SER A 192 41.82 14.16 -3.55
C SER A 192 43.14 13.80 -2.86
N ALA A 193 44.01 13.07 -3.56
CA ALA A 193 45.37 12.88 -3.09
C ALA A 193 46.06 14.25 -3.15
N THR A 194 46.44 14.77 -1.98
CA THR A 194 47.32 15.93 -1.83
C THR A 194 48.75 15.43 -1.69
#